data_AF-A0A1G9AU50-F1
#
_entry.id   AF-A0A1G9AU50-F1
#
_cell.length_a   1.000
_cell.length_b   1.000
_cell.length_c   1.000
_cell.angle_alpha   90.00
_cell.angle_beta   90.00
_cell.angle_gamma   90.00
#
_symmetry.space_group_name_H-M   'P 1'
#
loop_
_entity.id
_entity.type
_entity.pdbx_description
1 polymer ?
#
loop_
_entity_poly.entity_id
_entity_poly.type
_entity_poly.pdbx_seq_one_letter_code
_entity_poly.pdbx_strand_id
1 'polypeptide(L)'
;MKISKKHIIYILALILAISAAVLLIPLYYNAYFNRWDDCGITPASTSDLQNEERARIAAKLWEQNISVGEYLEQVFPEIFDSLPEESKEQYYIKPMNWPDLREGDNRGWYPSLPQPLIL
;
A
#
# COMPACT_ATOMS: atom_id res chain seq x y z
N MET A 1 -14.90 -42.27 -42.02
CA MET A 1 -14.84 -42.38 -40.55
C MET A 1 -16.24 -42.12 -40.00
N LYS A 2 -16.92 -43.11 -39.40
CA LYS A 2 -18.28 -42.93 -38.84
C LYS A 2 -18.17 -42.48 -37.38
N ILE A 3 -18.54 -41.23 -37.09
CA ILE A 3 -18.57 -40.72 -35.72
C ILE A 3 -19.76 -41.35 -35.00
N SER A 4 -19.50 -42.04 -33.89
CA SER A 4 -20.53 -42.68 -33.07
C SER A 4 -21.32 -41.64 -32.27
N LYS A 5 -22.62 -41.87 -32.06
CA LYS A 5 -23.47 -41.02 -31.19
C LYS A 5 -22.85 -40.79 -29.81
N LYS A 6 -22.14 -41.79 -29.27
CA LYS A 6 -21.42 -41.65 -27.99
C LYS A 6 -20.33 -40.58 -28.06
N HIS A 7 -19.58 -40.51 -29.16
CA HIS A 7 -18.54 -39.50 -29.36
C HIS A 7 -19.12 -38.10 -29.48
N ILE A 8 -20.28 -37.94 -30.13
CA ILE A 8 -20.98 -36.65 -30.21
C ILE A 8 -21.41 -36.19 -28.80
N ILE A 9 -21.95 -37.09 -28.00
CA ILE A 9 -22.36 -36.80 -26.61
C ILE A 9 -21.16 -36.38 -25.76
N TYR A 10 -20.02 -37.07 -25.88
CA TYR A 10 -18.79 -36.70 -25.17
C TYR A 10 -18.28 -35.32 -25.56
N ILE A 11 -18.28 -34.99 -26.86
CA ILE A 11 -17.86 -33.67 -27.35
C ILE A 11 -18.77 -32.58 -26.79
N LEU A 12 -20.09 -32.80 -26.80
CA LEU A 12 -21.06 -31.84 -26.25
C LEU A 12 -20.87 -31.65 -24.74
N ALA A 13 -20.66 -32.73 -23.99
CA ALA A 13 -20.41 -32.65 -22.54
C ALA A 13 -19.10 -31.90 -22.22
N LEU A 14 -18.05 -32.11 -23.04
CA LEU A 14 -16.77 -31.42 -22.89
C LEU A 14 -16.91 -29.91 -23.15
N ILE A 15 -17.63 -29.53 -24.21
CA ILE A 15 -17.89 -28.12 -24.53
C ILE A 15 -18.63 -27.46 -23.35
N LEU A 16 -19.65 -28.12 -22.82
CA LEU A 16 -20.46 -27.61 -21.72
C LEU A 16 -19.62 -27.41 -20.43
N ALA A 17 -18.71 -28.35 -20.14
CA ALA A 17 -17.79 -28.24 -19.00
C ALA A 17 -16.80 -27.08 -19.17
N ILE A 18 -16.24 -26.91 -20.37
CA ILE A 18 -15.31 -25.80 -20.67
C ILE A 18 -16.05 -24.47 -20.57
N SER A 19 -17.27 -24.36 -21.11
CA SER A 19 -18.09 -23.14 -21.01
C SER A 19 -18.40 -22.77 -19.56
N ALA A 20 -18.73 -23.75 -18.71
CA ALA A 20 -18.94 -23.52 -17.28
C ALA A 20 -17.64 -23.03 -16.59
N ALA A 21 -16.49 -23.63 -16.90
CA ALA A 21 -15.20 -23.21 -16.34
C ALA A 21 -14.84 -21.76 -16.74
N VAL A 22 -15.05 -21.38 -18.02
CA VAL A 22 -14.79 -20.03 -18.51
C VAL A 22 -15.65 -18.97 -17.81
N LEU A 23 -16.86 -19.31 -17.35
CA LEU A 23 -17.73 -18.41 -16.58
C LEU A 23 -17.36 -18.34 -15.10
N LEU A 24 -16.87 -19.44 -14.52
CA LEU A 24 -16.53 -19.53 -13.11
C LEU A 24 -15.15 -18.92 -12.78
N ILE A 25 -14.20 -18.95 -13.73
CA ILE A 25 -12.86 -18.39 -13.53
C ILE A 25 -12.92 -16.87 -13.25
N PRO A 26 -13.61 -16.03 -14.04
CA PRO A 26 -13.76 -14.61 -13.74
C PRO A 26 -14.46 -14.36 -12.41
N LEU A 27 -15.50 -15.13 -12.07
CA LEU A 27 -16.21 -14.99 -10.79
C LEU A 27 -15.31 -15.34 -9.59
N TYR A 28 -14.49 -16.38 -9.72
CA TYR A 28 -13.50 -16.75 -8.72
C TYR A 28 -12.44 -15.65 -8.54
N TYR A 29 -11.87 -15.15 -9.64
CA TYR A 29 -10.88 -14.08 -9.57
C TYR A 29 -11.49 -12.78 -9.03
N ASN A 30 -12.70 -12.42 -9.46
CA ASN A 30 -13.39 -11.23 -8.98
C ASN A 30 -13.70 -11.34 -7.47
N ALA A 31 -14.17 -12.49 -6.98
CA ALA A 31 -14.36 -12.71 -5.54
C ALA A 31 -13.05 -12.77 -4.75
N TYR A 32 -11.98 -13.33 -5.33
CA TYR A 32 -10.66 -13.42 -4.71
C TYR A 32 -9.99 -12.04 -4.60
N PHE A 33 -10.08 -11.21 -5.63
CA PHE A 33 -9.53 -9.84 -5.61
C PHE A 33 -10.40 -8.86 -4.83
N ASN A 34 -11.74 -8.95 -4.93
CA ASN A 34 -12.64 -8.13 -4.12
C ASN A 34 -12.60 -8.44 -2.62
N ARG A 35 -12.02 -9.58 -2.22
CA ARG A 35 -11.70 -9.86 -0.81
C ARG A 35 -10.59 -8.94 -0.27
N TRP A 36 -9.77 -8.38 -1.15
CA TRP A 36 -8.68 -7.45 -0.82
C TRP A 36 -9.00 -5.99 -1.21
N ASP A 37 -9.98 -5.77 -2.10
CA ASP A 37 -10.54 -4.43 -2.40
C ASP A 37 -11.64 -4.00 -1.42
N ASP A 38 -11.73 -4.62 -0.24
CA ASP A 38 -12.42 -3.99 0.90
C ASP A 38 -11.52 -2.86 1.44
N CYS A 39 -11.28 -1.84 0.60
CA CYS A 39 -11.23 -0.45 1.04
C CYS A 39 -12.63 -0.01 1.49
N GLY A 40 -13.33 -0.89 2.22
CA GLY A 40 -14.49 -0.55 3.00
C GLY A 40 -14.05 0.57 3.91
N ILE A 41 -14.86 1.63 3.89
CA ILE A 41 -14.86 2.69 4.90
C ILE A 41 -15.11 1.99 6.24
N THR A 42 -14.05 1.44 6.80
CA THR A 42 -13.97 1.01 8.18
C THR A 42 -13.73 2.29 8.97
N PRO A 43 -14.36 2.46 10.14
CA PRO A 43 -13.99 3.56 11.02
C PRO A 43 -12.49 3.44 11.26
N ALA A 44 -11.76 4.52 10.97
CA ALA A 44 -10.30 4.58 11.05
C ALA A 44 -9.86 3.86 12.34
N SER A 45 -9.10 2.79 12.19
CA SER A 45 -8.55 2.09 13.34
C SER A 45 -7.69 3.07 14.14
N THR A 46 -7.47 2.82 15.43
CA THR A 46 -6.62 3.70 16.25
C THR A 46 -5.20 3.84 15.65
N SER A 47 -4.74 2.84 14.90
CA SER A 47 -3.52 2.91 14.09
C SER A 47 -3.64 3.85 12.89
N ASP A 48 -4.79 3.90 12.21
CA ASP A 48 -5.00 4.79 11.07
C ASP A 48 -5.01 6.26 11.51
N LEU A 49 -5.67 6.58 12.63
CA LEU A 49 -5.66 7.94 13.19
C LEU A 49 -4.27 8.40 13.64
N GLN A 50 -3.47 7.51 14.24
CA GLN A 50 -2.08 7.82 14.55
C GLN A 50 -1.26 8.04 13.28
N ASN A 51 -1.46 7.23 12.26
CA ASN A 51 -0.77 7.38 10.98
C ASN A 51 -1.14 8.69 10.26
N GLU A 52 -2.41 9.12 10.32
CA GLU A 52 -2.85 10.40 9.79
C GLU A 52 -2.20 11.59 10.50
N GLU A 53 -2.13 11.56 11.83
CA GLU A 53 -1.49 12.63 12.60
C GLU A 53 0.01 12.70 12.33
N ARG A 54 0.67 11.55 12.23
CA ARG A 54 2.10 11.46 11.85
C ARG A 54 2.34 12.02 10.46
N ALA A 55 1.49 11.68 9.50
CA ALA A 55 1.56 12.23 8.14
C ALA A 55 1.39 13.75 8.15
N ARG A 56 0.47 14.27 8.98
CA ARG A 56 0.26 15.72 9.14
C ARG A 56 1.48 16.42 9.72
N ILE A 57 2.13 15.84 10.72
CA ILE A 57 3.37 16.37 11.32
C ILE A 57 4.51 16.31 10.30
N ALA A 58 4.71 15.16 9.64
CA ALA A 58 5.74 14.99 8.62
C ALA A 58 5.59 16.00 7.47
N ALA A 59 4.36 16.25 7.00
CA ALA A 59 4.09 17.24 5.97
C ALA A 59 4.45 18.68 6.39
N LYS A 60 4.28 19.03 7.68
CA LYS A 60 4.71 20.34 8.20
C LYS A 60 6.22 20.48 8.28
N LEU A 61 6.92 19.38 8.56
CA LEU A 61 8.37 19.34 8.70
C LEU A 61 9.11 19.23 7.36
N TRP A 62 8.43 18.85 6.29
CA TRP A 62 9.00 18.72 4.95
C TRP A 62 9.79 19.98 4.54
N GLU A 63 10.97 19.78 3.94
CA GLU A 63 11.91 20.83 3.51
C GLU A 63 12.43 21.77 4.62
N GLN A 64 12.06 21.56 5.88
CA GLN A 64 12.63 22.35 6.97
C GLN A 64 14.08 21.94 7.24
N ASN A 65 14.87 22.92 7.68
CA ASN A 65 16.24 22.70 8.13
C ASN A 65 16.25 22.14 9.55
N ILE A 66 16.02 20.84 9.67
CA ILE A 66 15.99 20.09 10.92
C ILE A 66 16.95 18.90 10.86
N SER A 67 17.26 18.35 12.02
CA SER A 67 17.96 17.08 12.17
C SER A 67 17.03 15.87 12.01
N VAL A 68 17.62 14.69 11.81
CA VAL A 68 16.87 13.43 11.84
C VAL A 68 16.27 13.18 13.22
N GLY A 69 16.95 13.60 14.30
CA GLY A 69 16.46 13.51 15.67
C GLY A 69 15.17 14.28 15.87
N GLU A 70 15.14 15.56 15.50
CA GLU A 70 13.95 16.41 15.59
C GLU A 70 12.75 15.87 14.81
N TYR A 71 12.99 15.18 13.68
CA TYR A 71 11.93 14.51 12.94
C TYR A 71 11.41 13.27 13.65
N LEU A 72 12.29 12.39 14.13
CA LEU A 72 11.89 11.15 14.81
C LEU A 72 11.16 11.45 16.13
N GLU A 73 11.62 12.44 16.88
CA GLU A 73 10.97 12.89 18.11
C GLU A 73 9.53 13.35 17.88
N GLN A 74 9.27 14.06 16.77
CA GLN A 74 7.93 14.60 16.48
C GLN A 74 7.02 13.60 15.76
N VAL A 75 7.55 12.77 14.87
CA VAL A 75 6.76 11.86 14.02
C VAL A 75 6.65 10.46 14.63
N PHE A 76 7.66 10.00 15.38
CA PHE A 76 7.69 8.66 15.99
C PHE A 76 8.19 8.74 17.44
N PRO A 77 7.53 9.53 18.32
CA PRO A 77 7.99 9.78 19.68
C PRO A 77 8.19 8.48 20.46
N GLU A 78 7.33 7.47 20.28
CA GLU A 78 7.44 6.19 20.98
C GLU A 78 8.70 5.41 20.63
N ILE A 79 9.14 5.49 19.37
CA ILE A 79 10.38 4.85 18.92
C ILE A 79 11.55 5.66 19.44
N PHE A 80 11.49 6.99 19.31
CA PHE A 80 12.57 7.87 19.70
C PHE A 80 12.84 7.81 21.21
N ASP A 81 11.82 7.83 22.05
CA ASP A 81 11.92 7.73 23.51
C ASP A 81 12.53 6.41 23.97
N SER A 82 12.34 5.33 23.20
CA SER A 82 12.89 4.00 23.50
C SER A 82 14.39 3.88 23.23
N LEU A 83 14.99 4.86 22.54
CA LEU A 83 16.42 4.82 22.20
C LEU A 83 17.28 5.22 23.42
N PRO A 84 18.48 4.64 23.56
CA PRO A 84 19.49 5.14 24.49
C PRO A 84 19.87 6.59 24.18
N GLU A 85 20.18 7.40 25.20
CA GLU A 85 20.57 8.81 25.02
C GLU A 85 21.75 9.00 24.05
N GLU A 86 22.77 8.15 24.15
CA GLU A 86 23.91 8.17 23.23
C GLU A 86 23.48 7.98 21.76
N SER A 87 22.41 7.22 21.51
CA SER A 87 21.85 7.05 20.16
C SER A 87 21.04 8.27 19.71
N LYS A 88 20.31 8.92 20.62
CA LYS A 88 19.54 10.14 20.33
C LYS A 88 20.47 11.28 19.89
N GLU A 89 21.61 11.46 20.58
CA GLU A 89 22.62 12.45 20.23
C GLU A 89 23.12 12.29 18.78
N GLN A 90 23.32 11.05 18.32
CA GLN A 90 23.73 10.76 16.93
C GLN A 90 22.68 11.19 15.89
N TYR A 91 21.39 11.19 16.25
CA TYR A 91 20.33 11.63 15.35
C TYR A 91 20.19 13.16 15.30
N TYR A 92 20.48 13.88 16.39
CA TYR A 92 20.46 15.35 16.39
C TYR A 92 21.60 15.98 15.60
N ILE A 93 22.77 15.33 15.53
CA ILE A 93 23.90 15.83 14.71
C ILE A 93 23.70 15.60 13.20
N LYS A 94 22.79 14.70 12.82
CA LYS A 94 22.59 14.32 11.42
C LYS A 94 21.51 15.22 10.80
N PRO A 95 21.82 16.03 9.77
CA PRO A 95 20.81 16.82 9.08
C PRO A 95 19.82 15.91 8.35
N MET A 96 18.57 16.35 8.29
CA MET A 96 17.56 15.67 7.49
C MET A 96 17.87 15.83 5.99
N ASN A 97 17.83 14.72 5.27
CA ASN A 97 18.00 14.71 3.82
C ASN A 97 16.65 14.44 3.16
N TRP A 98 15.97 15.50 2.74
CA TRP A 98 14.69 15.40 2.05
C TRP A 98 14.92 14.96 0.59
N PRO A 99 14.23 13.92 0.09
CA PRO A 99 14.37 13.52 -1.30
C PRO A 99 13.84 14.61 -2.23
N ASP A 100 14.55 14.89 -3.32
CA ASP A 100 14.05 15.79 -4.36
C ASP A 100 12.96 15.07 -5.16
N LEU A 101 11.70 15.46 -4.96
CA LEU A 101 10.56 14.87 -5.64
C LEU A 101 10.50 15.22 -7.14
N ARG A 102 11.35 16.14 -7.62
CA ARG A 102 11.45 16.54 -9.05
C ARG A 102 12.38 15.63 -9.83
N GLU A 103 13.37 15.04 -9.17
CA GLU A 103 14.08 13.89 -9.70
C GLU A 103 13.14 12.70 -9.51
N GLY A 104 12.43 12.31 -10.58
CA GLY A 104 11.66 11.07 -10.59
C GLY A 104 12.60 9.88 -10.35
N ASP A 105 12.86 9.57 -9.08
CA ASP A 105 13.67 8.45 -8.69
C ASP A 105 12.83 7.19 -8.88
N ASN A 106 13.13 6.48 -9.98
CA ASN A 106 12.55 5.19 -10.35
C ASN A 106 12.89 4.06 -9.35
N ARG A 107 13.35 4.38 -8.13
CA ARG A 107 13.68 3.44 -7.07
C ARG A 107 12.62 3.44 -5.99
N GLY A 108 11.46 2.86 -6.34
CA GLY A 108 10.59 2.14 -5.40
C GLY A 108 9.77 2.98 -4.41
N TRP A 109 8.45 2.84 -4.53
CA TRP A 109 7.43 3.03 -3.47
C TRP A 109 7.61 4.23 -2.55
N TYR A 110 7.21 5.41 -3.03
CA TYR A 110 6.75 6.48 -2.13
C TYR A 110 5.26 6.26 -1.85
N PRO A 111 4.81 6.15 -0.58
CA PRO A 111 3.40 6.39 -0.29
C PRO A 111 3.13 7.82 -0.75
N SER A 112 2.19 7.97 -1.68
CA SER A 112 1.75 9.26 -2.18
C SER A 112 1.46 10.19 -1.00
N LEU A 113 2.33 11.19 -0.79
CA LEU A 113 2.04 12.30 0.10
C LEU A 113 0.69 12.89 -0.33
N PRO A 114 -0.23 13.19 0.59
CA PRO A 114 -1.48 13.84 0.24
C PRO A 114 -1.14 15.13 -0.51
N GLN A 115 -1.58 15.21 -1.77
CA GLN A 115 -1.34 16.37 -2.60
C GLN A 115 -1.94 17.60 -1.90
N PRO A 116 -1.24 18.76 -1.88
CA PRO A 116 -1.85 19.97 -1.37
C PRO A 116 -3.09 20.28 -2.21
N LEU A 117 -4.25 20.30 -1.56
CA LEU A 117 -5.48 20.87 -2.12
C LEU A 117 -5.19 22.34 -2.46
N ILE A 118 -4.96 22.60 -3.74
CA ILE A 118 -4.96 23.95 -4.29
C ILE A 118 -6.41 24.45 -4.17
N LEU A 119 -6.62 25.37 -3.23
CA LEU A 119 -7.84 26.18 -3.10
C LEU A 119 -7.76 27.39 -4.03
#